data_AF-A0A1M6CSD0-F1
#
_entry.id   AF-A0A1M6CSD0-F1
#
_cell.length_a   1.000
_cell.length_b   1.000
_cell.length_c   1.000
_cell.angle_alpha   90.00
_cell.angle_beta   90.00
_cell.angle_gamma   90.00
#
_symmetry.space_group_name_H-M   'P 1'
#
loop_
_entity.id
_entity.type
_entity.pdbx_description
1 polymer ?
#
loop_
_entity_poly.entity_id
_entity_poly.type
_entity_poly.pdbx_seq_one_letter_code
_entity_poly.pdbx_strand_id
1 'polypeptide(L)'
;MKQIIKTGLIVIAGLFLYALGVAFFVEPSGLITGGGTGLALFVHHMWGIKTSYAVFVINTVLFLVGWRVMGRRFAANTLLSTFCLPVEIHIAEIIASHYEPVDDIVLCTVFGGLLIGASLGIVIRTGASTGGMDIPPIVMNKFFGTSISGVMWICDIIILGVQAVFTDQSLVLYGIILVVIYTMTLDKTLILGKAKTQVKVVSKKSDEIRRAILQDVDRGVTVMYGRTGYLGKDTEICLSIVSTRELAKAEKLVHQIDPEAFIIVSRVSEVKGRGFTEQKKYL
;
A
#
# COMPACT_ATOMS: atom_id res chain seq x y z
N MET A 1 -8.83 -18.67 14.06
CA MET A 1 -9.38 -17.55 14.87
C MET A 1 -8.40 -16.40 15.07
N LYS A 2 -7.22 -16.59 15.69
CA LYS A 2 -6.24 -15.51 15.98
C LYS A 2 -5.87 -14.64 14.76
N GLN A 3 -5.73 -15.23 13.58
CA GLN A 3 -5.34 -14.50 12.37
C GLN A 3 -6.46 -13.66 11.75
N ILE A 4 -7.72 -14.09 11.90
CA ILE A 4 -8.90 -13.32 11.45
C ILE A 4 -9.08 -12.10 12.35
N ILE A 5 -9.00 -12.30 13.67
CA ILE A 5 -9.08 -11.21 14.66
C ILE A 5 -7.97 -10.19 14.42
N LYS A 6 -6.72 -10.65 14.25
CA LYS A 6 -5.60 -9.76 13.93
C LYS A 6 -5.83 -8.96 12.64
N THR A 7 -6.42 -9.59 11.63
CA THR A 7 -6.73 -8.92 10.36
C THR A 7 -7.79 -7.85 10.55
N GLY A 8 -8.90 -8.16 11.23
CA GLY A 8 -9.95 -7.20 11.54
C GLY A 8 -9.43 -6.00 12.34
N LEU A 9 -8.55 -6.23 13.31
CA LEU A 9 -7.96 -5.15 14.12
C LEU A 9 -7.08 -4.21 13.28
N ILE A 10 -6.32 -4.76 12.32
CA ILE A 10 -5.52 -3.96 11.38
C ILE A 10 -6.43 -3.16 10.45
N VAL A 11 -7.53 -3.75 9.98
CA VAL A 11 -8.52 -3.07 9.15
C VAL A 11 -9.12 -1.89 9.91
N ILE A 12 -9.63 -2.10 11.12
CA ILE A 12 -10.20 -1.05 11.98
C ILE A 12 -9.18 0.07 12.24
N ALA A 13 -7.94 -0.28 12.60
CA ALA A 13 -6.90 0.73 12.81
C ALA A 13 -6.57 1.53 11.53
N GLY A 14 -6.62 0.87 10.36
CA GLY A 14 -6.47 1.53 9.07
C GLY A 14 -7.63 2.48 8.77
N LEU A 15 -8.87 2.04 8.98
CA LEU A 15 -10.07 2.86 8.77
C LEU A 15 -10.10 4.06 9.71
N PHE A 16 -9.61 3.93 10.95
CA PHE A 16 -9.61 5.05 11.88
C PHE A 16 -8.64 6.15 11.41
N LEU A 17 -7.53 5.76 10.78
CA LEU A 17 -6.61 6.69 10.14
C LEU A 17 -7.27 7.39 8.93
N TYR A 18 -8.10 6.67 8.17
CA TYR A 18 -8.91 7.27 7.10
C TYR A 18 -9.88 8.30 7.67
N ALA A 19 -10.63 7.92 8.71
CA ALA A 19 -11.61 8.76 9.39
C ALA A 19 -10.99 10.05 9.94
N LEU A 20 -9.82 9.97 10.58
CA LEU A 20 -9.09 11.15 11.03
C LEU A 20 -8.69 12.07 9.86
N GLY A 21 -8.21 11.50 8.75
CA GLY A 21 -7.87 12.25 7.54
C GLY A 21 -9.08 13.01 6.98
N VAL A 22 -10.25 12.37 6.96
CA VAL A 22 -11.48 12.99 6.49
C VAL A 22 -11.97 14.08 7.44
N ALA A 23 -12.17 13.75 8.72
CA ALA A 23 -12.80 14.64 9.69
C ALA A 23 -11.96 15.88 10.03
N PHE A 24 -10.63 15.76 10.10
CA PHE A 24 -9.77 16.90 10.46
C PHE A 24 -9.38 17.78 9.27
N PHE A 25 -9.28 17.21 8.06
CA PHE A 25 -8.66 17.90 6.93
C PHE A 25 -9.58 18.01 5.72
N VAL A 26 -10.19 16.92 5.26
CA VAL A 26 -10.91 16.91 3.97
C VAL A 26 -12.29 17.57 4.09
N GLU A 27 -13.07 17.17 5.09
CA GLU A 27 -14.44 17.66 5.25
C GLU A 27 -14.50 19.15 5.63
N PRO A 28 -13.75 19.66 6.63
CA PRO A 28 -13.82 21.07 7.01
C PRO A 28 -13.32 22.03 5.92
N SER A 29 -12.39 21.58 5.06
CA SER A 29 -11.85 22.38 3.96
C SER A 29 -12.70 22.34 2.68
N GLY A 30 -13.77 21.53 2.66
CA GLY A 30 -14.60 21.33 1.46
C GLY A 30 -13.85 20.67 0.30
N LEU A 31 -12.72 20.00 0.58
CA LEU A 31 -11.95 19.32 -0.44
C LEU A 31 -12.78 18.23 -1.10
N ILE A 32 -12.88 18.29 -2.42
CA ILE A 32 -13.47 17.21 -3.19
C ILE A 32 -12.47 16.08 -3.36
N THR A 33 -12.95 14.87 -3.19
CA THR A 33 -12.16 13.66 -3.43
C THR A 33 -12.65 12.95 -4.69
N GLY A 34 -11.75 12.17 -5.28
CA GLY A 34 -12.16 11.15 -6.23
C GLY A 34 -12.96 10.04 -5.54
N GLY A 35 -13.41 9.06 -6.31
CA GLY A 35 -14.07 7.88 -5.78
C GLY A 35 -15.61 7.94 -5.74
N GLY A 36 -16.21 7.06 -4.92
CA GLY A 36 -17.63 6.70 -5.06
C GLY A 36 -18.57 7.85 -4.77
N THR A 37 -18.21 8.70 -3.80
CA THR A 37 -18.95 9.90 -3.44
C THR A 37 -18.88 10.97 -4.53
N GLY A 38 -17.71 11.19 -5.14
CA GLY A 38 -17.55 12.11 -6.27
C GLY A 38 -18.36 11.67 -7.49
N LEU A 39 -18.37 10.37 -7.80
CA LEU A 39 -19.21 9.80 -8.85
C LEU A 39 -20.71 9.96 -8.55
N ALA A 40 -21.11 9.75 -7.29
CA ALA A 40 -22.48 9.95 -6.86
C ALA A 40 -22.94 11.42 -6.94
N LEU A 41 -22.04 12.37 -6.67
CA LEU A 41 -22.32 13.81 -6.80
C LEU A 41 -22.57 14.21 -8.25
N PHE A 42 -21.83 13.62 -9.18
CA PHE A 42 -22.08 13.79 -10.62
C PHE A 42 -23.46 13.21 -11.02
N VAL A 43 -23.78 12.00 -10.57
CA VAL A 43 -25.10 11.38 -10.81
C VAL A 43 -26.24 12.26 -10.27
N HIS A 44 -26.03 12.88 -9.11
CA HIS A 44 -26.98 13.84 -8.53
C HIS A 44 -27.20 15.06 -9.42
N HIS A 45 -26.14 15.67 -9.94
CA HIS A 45 -26.26 16.85 -10.80
C HIS A 45 -26.93 16.54 -12.15
N MET A 46 -26.66 15.36 -12.73
CA MET A 46 -27.20 14.98 -14.04
C MET A 46 -28.67 14.54 -13.99
N TRP A 47 -29.07 13.81 -12.95
CA TRP A 47 -30.38 13.15 -12.89
C TRP A 47 -31.23 13.51 -11.66
N GLY A 48 -30.73 14.35 -10.76
CA GLY A 48 -31.43 14.75 -9.53
C GLY A 48 -31.54 13.64 -8.47
N ILE A 49 -30.88 12.49 -8.67
CA ILE A 49 -30.91 11.36 -7.72
C ILE A 49 -30.14 11.77 -6.46
N LYS A 50 -30.70 11.56 -5.26
CA LYS A 50 -29.98 11.92 -4.02
C LYS A 50 -28.65 11.18 -3.93
N THR A 51 -27.58 11.90 -3.57
CA THR A 51 -26.21 11.38 -3.47
C THR A 51 -26.14 10.10 -2.62
N SER A 52 -26.88 10.03 -1.51
CA SER A 52 -26.92 8.85 -0.65
C SER A 52 -27.40 7.58 -1.36
N TYR A 53 -28.43 7.68 -2.21
CA TYR A 53 -28.91 6.55 -3.02
C TYR A 53 -27.89 6.16 -4.10
N ALA A 54 -27.29 7.14 -4.76
CA ALA A 54 -26.28 6.89 -5.78
C ALA A 54 -25.04 6.19 -5.19
N VAL A 55 -24.52 6.66 -4.06
CA VAL A 55 -23.42 6.00 -3.33
C VAL A 55 -23.78 4.58 -2.94
N PHE A 56 -24.98 4.36 -2.38
CA PHE A 56 -25.42 3.03 -1.97
C PHE A 56 -25.45 2.05 -3.13
N VAL A 57 -26.03 2.44 -4.27
CA VAL A 57 -26.10 1.59 -5.47
C VAL A 57 -24.70 1.31 -6.02
N ILE A 58 -23.87 2.34 -6.19
CA ILE A 58 -22.50 2.20 -6.72
C ILE A 58 -21.68 1.25 -5.83
N ASN A 59 -21.63 1.51 -4.53
CA ASN A 59 -20.86 0.68 -3.59
C ASN A 59 -21.40 -0.76 -3.54
N THR A 60 -22.72 -0.95 -3.58
CA THR A 60 -23.32 -2.29 -3.62
C THR A 60 -22.91 -3.06 -4.87
N VAL A 61 -22.97 -2.44 -6.05
CA VAL A 61 -22.55 -3.06 -7.31
C VAL A 61 -21.06 -3.42 -7.28
N LEU A 62 -20.21 -2.48 -6.85
CA LEU A 62 -18.78 -2.70 -6.71
C LEU A 62 -18.48 -3.84 -5.73
N PHE A 63 -19.16 -3.86 -4.58
CA PHE A 63 -19.03 -4.91 -3.59
C PHE A 63 -19.40 -6.28 -4.15
N LEU A 64 -20.51 -6.41 -4.88
CA LEU A 64 -20.93 -7.69 -5.48
C LEU A 64 -19.91 -8.19 -6.50
N VAL A 65 -19.37 -7.30 -7.34
CA VAL A 65 -18.28 -7.62 -8.29
C VAL A 65 -17.03 -8.06 -7.52
N GLY A 66 -16.62 -7.28 -6.52
CA GLY A 66 -15.47 -7.58 -5.67
C GLY A 66 -15.62 -8.93 -4.96
N TRP A 67 -16.79 -9.24 -4.41
CA TRP A 67 -17.07 -10.52 -3.76
C TRP A 67 -16.97 -11.67 -4.75
N ARG A 68 -17.59 -11.57 -5.92
CA ARG A 68 -17.55 -12.62 -6.95
C ARG A 68 -16.13 -12.91 -7.40
N VAL A 69 -15.31 -11.88 -7.57
CA VAL A 69 -13.93 -12.00 -8.06
C VAL A 69 -12.98 -12.42 -6.95
N MET A 70 -12.98 -11.75 -5.79
CA MET A 70 -11.98 -11.92 -4.73
C MET A 70 -12.33 -13.05 -3.75
N GLY A 71 -13.59 -13.45 -3.66
CA GLY A 71 -14.08 -14.54 -2.82
C GLY A 71 -14.52 -14.09 -1.42
N ARG A 72 -14.94 -15.07 -0.60
CA ARG A 72 -15.62 -14.82 0.68
C ARG A 72 -14.79 -14.08 1.73
N ARG A 73 -13.46 -14.29 1.76
CA ARG A 73 -12.58 -13.63 2.74
C ARG A 73 -12.50 -12.12 2.51
N PHE A 74 -12.36 -11.71 1.25
CA PHE A 74 -12.39 -10.30 0.87
C PHE A 74 -13.75 -9.70 1.23
N ALA A 75 -14.84 -10.34 0.81
CA ALA A 75 -16.20 -9.86 1.08
C ALA A 75 -16.49 -9.66 2.58
N ALA A 76 -16.09 -10.61 3.44
CA ALA A 76 -16.27 -10.48 4.88
C ALA A 76 -15.50 -9.29 5.48
N ASN A 77 -14.24 -9.10 5.08
CA ASN A 77 -13.43 -8.00 5.56
C ASN A 77 -13.90 -6.65 5.01
N THR A 78 -14.31 -6.58 3.74
CA THR A 78 -14.84 -5.37 3.13
C THR A 78 -16.19 -4.99 3.74
N LEU A 79 -17.07 -5.95 4.04
CA LEU A 79 -18.31 -5.67 4.78
C LEU A 79 -18.02 -5.07 6.16
N LEU A 80 -17.07 -5.64 6.90
CA LEU A 80 -16.62 -5.07 8.17
C LEU A 80 -16.20 -3.61 7.96
N SER A 81 -15.37 -3.33 6.94
CA SER A 81 -14.96 -1.96 6.64
C SER A 81 -16.11 -1.03 6.27
N THR A 82 -17.05 -1.48 5.42
CA THR A 82 -18.20 -0.69 4.97
C THR A 82 -19.09 -0.25 6.14
N PHE A 83 -19.26 -1.10 7.16
CA PHE A 83 -20.08 -0.76 8.33
C PHE A 83 -19.29 -0.02 9.41
N CYS A 84 -18.01 -0.31 9.60
CA CYS A 84 -17.18 0.37 10.60
C CYS A 84 -16.82 1.80 10.18
N LEU A 85 -16.53 2.03 8.89
CA LEU A 85 -16.01 3.31 8.42
C LEU A 85 -16.92 4.51 8.74
N PRO A 86 -18.26 4.48 8.50
CA PRO A 86 -19.13 5.60 8.87
C PRO A 86 -19.15 5.88 10.38
N VAL A 87 -19.09 4.82 11.20
CA VAL A 87 -19.04 4.95 12.67
C VAL A 87 -17.72 5.60 13.10
N GLU A 88 -16.61 5.19 12.51
CA GLU A 88 -15.29 5.75 12.81
C GLU A 88 -15.14 7.19 12.33
N ILE A 89 -15.70 7.54 11.17
CA ILE A 89 -15.80 8.93 10.69
C ILE A 89 -16.58 9.76 11.71
N HIS A 90 -17.75 9.31 12.14
CA HIS A 90 -18.54 10.04 13.14
C HIS A 90 -17.79 10.24 14.48
N ILE A 91 -17.07 9.21 14.94
CA ILE A 91 -16.21 9.34 16.13
C ILE A 91 -15.09 10.36 15.88
N ALA A 92 -14.45 10.33 14.71
CA ALA A 92 -13.40 11.28 14.35
C ALA A 92 -13.93 12.72 14.24
N GLU A 93 -15.14 12.94 13.73
CA GLU A 93 -15.82 14.24 13.69
C GLU A 93 -16.06 14.78 15.11
N ILE A 94 -16.55 13.94 16.04
CA ILE A 94 -16.72 14.32 17.45
C ILE A 94 -15.38 14.71 18.07
N ILE A 95 -14.30 13.99 17.76
CA ILE A 95 -12.97 14.35 18.26
C ILE A 95 -12.51 15.66 17.62
N ALA A 96 -12.68 15.82 16.30
CA ALA A 96 -12.29 17.01 15.55
C ALA A 96 -13.04 18.27 16.01
N SER A 97 -14.30 18.15 16.43
CA SER A 97 -15.10 19.30 16.90
C SER A 97 -14.55 19.95 18.18
N HIS A 98 -13.60 19.32 18.88
CA HIS A 98 -12.91 19.89 20.03
C HIS A 98 -11.68 20.73 19.65
N TYR A 99 -11.34 20.80 18.37
CA TYR A 99 -10.20 21.53 17.84
C TYR A 99 -10.68 22.56 16.80
N GLU A 100 -9.92 23.65 16.64
CA GLU A 100 -10.18 24.58 15.55
C GLU A 100 -9.81 23.92 14.21
N PRO A 101 -10.66 24.05 13.17
CA PRO A 101 -10.33 23.57 11.83
C PRO A 101 -9.03 24.19 11.31
N VAL A 102 -8.26 23.40 10.57
CA VAL A 102 -7.06 23.91 9.89
C VAL A 102 -7.49 24.78 8.71
N ASP A 103 -7.14 26.07 8.74
CA ASP A 103 -7.58 27.07 7.75
C ASP A 103 -6.74 27.09 6.45
N ASP A 104 -5.66 26.29 6.40
CA ASP A 104 -4.82 26.18 5.21
C ASP A 104 -5.19 24.94 4.39
N ILE A 105 -5.81 25.17 3.23
CA ILE A 105 -6.24 24.12 2.30
C ILE A 105 -5.06 23.29 1.75
N VAL A 106 -3.86 23.86 1.63
CA VAL A 106 -2.66 23.14 1.20
C VAL A 106 -2.26 22.15 2.29
N LEU A 107 -2.22 22.58 3.56
CA LEU A 107 -1.96 21.67 4.68
C LEU A 107 -3.02 20.57 4.75
N CYS A 108 -4.30 20.93 4.61
CA CYS A 108 -5.39 19.95 4.58
C CYS A 108 -5.21 18.92 3.46
N THR A 109 -4.84 19.38 2.27
CA THR A 109 -4.56 18.52 1.11
C THR A 109 -3.39 17.57 1.39
N VAL A 110 -2.30 18.06 1.98
CA VAL A 110 -1.12 17.24 2.27
C VAL A 110 -1.41 16.21 3.36
N PHE A 111 -1.90 16.64 4.53
CA PHE A 111 -2.13 15.73 5.65
C PHE A 111 -3.31 14.79 5.42
N GLY A 112 -4.40 15.27 4.81
CA GLY A 112 -5.51 14.43 4.37
C GLY A 112 -5.03 13.34 3.41
N GLY A 113 -4.21 13.71 2.41
CA GLY A 113 -3.66 12.78 1.43
C GLY A 113 -2.74 11.72 2.06
N LEU A 114 -1.86 12.14 2.99
CA LEU A 114 -0.98 11.21 3.71
C LEU A 114 -1.79 10.19 4.54
N LEU A 115 -2.79 10.64 5.30
CA LEU A 115 -3.61 9.77 6.17
C LEU A 115 -4.50 8.83 5.35
N ILE A 116 -5.14 9.33 4.29
CA ILE A 116 -5.98 8.53 3.39
C ILE A 116 -5.12 7.52 2.62
N GLY A 117 -3.95 7.91 2.11
CA GLY A 117 -3.07 6.99 1.39
C GLY A 117 -2.52 5.88 2.28
N ALA A 118 -2.12 6.22 3.51
CA ALA A 118 -1.65 5.25 4.49
C ALA A 118 -2.76 4.29 4.94
N SER A 119 -3.97 4.80 5.21
CA SER A 119 -5.11 3.96 5.59
C SER A 119 -5.49 2.97 4.50
N LEU A 120 -5.64 3.43 3.25
CA LEU A 120 -5.93 2.58 2.10
C LEU A 120 -4.87 1.49 1.94
N GLY A 121 -3.59 1.83 2.05
CA GLY A 121 -2.52 0.84 1.93
C GLY A 121 -2.48 -0.18 3.08
N ILE A 122 -2.94 0.19 4.29
CA ILE A 122 -3.09 -0.71 5.44
C ILE A 122 -4.29 -1.65 5.25
N VAL A 123 -5.42 -1.14 4.76
CA VAL A 123 -6.63 -1.95 4.52
C VAL A 123 -6.40 -2.91 3.35
N ILE A 124 -5.94 -2.40 2.20
CA ILE A 124 -5.76 -3.19 0.97
C ILE A 124 -4.73 -4.30 1.15
N ARG A 125 -3.63 -4.07 1.88
CA ARG A 125 -2.62 -5.13 2.11
C ARG A 125 -3.15 -6.32 2.90
N THR A 126 -4.25 -6.16 3.64
CA THR A 126 -4.91 -7.26 4.36
C THR A 126 -5.87 -8.06 3.50
N GLY A 127 -6.06 -7.66 2.24
CA GLY A 127 -7.03 -8.26 1.33
C GLY A 127 -8.46 -7.79 1.62
N ALA A 128 -8.61 -6.54 2.06
CA ALA A 128 -9.89 -5.86 2.27
C ALA A 128 -9.96 -4.59 1.40
N SER A 129 -11.10 -3.92 1.40
CA SER A 129 -11.30 -2.60 0.79
C SER A 129 -12.14 -1.75 1.74
N THR A 130 -12.11 -0.43 1.57
CA THR A 130 -12.96 0.51 2.32
C THR A 130 -14.44 0.44 1.91
N GLY A 131 -14.77 -0.39 0.91
CA GLY A 131 -16.14 -0.60 0.42
C GLY A 131 -16.55 0.34 -0.70
N GLY A 132 -15.60 1.04 -1.33
CA GLY A 132 -15.87 2.06 -2.33
C GLY A 132 -15.12 1.85 -3.64
N MET A 133 -14.63 2.95 -4.19
CA MET A 133 -13.94 2.98 -5.49
C MET A 133 -12.51 2.41 -5.48
N ASP A 134 -12.06 1.87 -4.34
CA ASP A 134 -10.85 1.07 -4.26
C ASP A 134 -11.06 -0.38 -4.74
N ILE A 135 -12.30 -0.84 -4.92
CA ILE A 135 -12.61 -2.20 -5.42
C ILE A 135 -12.19 -2.42 -6.89
N PRO A 136 -12.53 -1.55 -7.88
CA PRO A 136 -12.11 -1.75 -9.26
C PRO A 136 -10.59 -1.91 -9.43
N PRO A 137 -9.73 -1.06 -8.82
CA PRO A 137 -8.28 -1.26 -8.83
C PRO A 137 -7.82 -2.62 -8.29
N ILE A 138 -8.42 -3.09 -7.19
CA ILE A 138 -8.10 -4.40 -6.60
C ILE A 138 -8.51 -5.55 -7.53
N VAL A 139 -9.69 -5.44 -8.14
CA VAL A 139 -10.19 -6.42 -9.11
C VAL A 139 -9.29 -6.49 -10.35
N MET A 140 -8.90 -5.33 -10.91
CA MET A 140 -7.99 -5.26 -12.05
C MET A 140 -6.60 -5.82 -11.72
N ASN A 141 -6.07 -5.51 -10.54
CA ASN A 141 -4.80 -6.09 -10.08
C ASN A 141 -4.85 -7.62 -10.03
N LYS A 142 -5.98 -8.21 -9.60
CA LYS A 142 -6.13 -9.68 -9.53
C LYS A 142 -6.09 -10.34 -10.91
N PHE A 143 -6.70 -9.74 -11.93
CA PHE A 143 -6.75 -10.32 -13.27
C PHE A 143 -5.49 -10.03 -14.11
N PHE A 144 -4.97 -8.81 -14.03
CA PHE A 144 -3.94 -8.31 -14.95
C PHE A 144 -2.59 -8.01 -14.28
N GLY A 145 -2.51 -8.07 -12.95
CA GLY A 145 -1.29 -7.70 -12.21
C GLY A 145 -0.94 -6.21 -12.29
N THR A 146 -1.90 -5.35 -12.67
CA THR A 146 -1.72 -3.89 -12.79
C THR A 146 -1.46 -3.23 -11.44
N SER A 147 -0.81 -2.06 -11.42
CA SER A 147 -0.65 -1.28 -10.19
C SER A 147 -2.01 -0.86 -9.63
N ILE A 148 -2.30 -1.19 -8.36
CA ILE A 148 -3.54 -0.78 -7.66
C ILE A 148 -3.62 0.75 -7.61
N SER A 149 -2.57 1.40 -7.12
CA SER A 149 -2.52 2.86 -6.97
C SER A 149 -2.61 3.57 -8.33
N GLY A 150 -2.00 3.00 -9.38
CA GLY A 150 -2.06 3.56 -10.73
C GLY A 150 -3.48 3.54 -11.33
N VAL A 151 -4.21 2.42 -11.17
CA VAL A 151 -5.61 2.34 -11.61
C VAL A 151 -6.50 3.27 -10.79
N MET A 152 -6.27 3.35 -9.47
CA MET A 152 -7.01 4.23 -8.58
C MET A 152 -6.84 5.71 -8.96
N TRP A 153 -5.61 6.13 -9.21
CA TRP A 153 -5.28 7.47 -9.70
C TRP A 153 -6.04 7.81 -10.99
N ILE A 154 -6.03 6.92 -11.99
CA ILE A 154 -6.75 7.15 -13.26
C ILE A 154 -8.25 7.31 -13.03
N CYS A 155 -8.87 6.41 -12.24
CA CYS A 155 -10.29 6.49 -11.91
C CYS A 155 -10.65 7.82 -11.26
N ASP A 156 -9.85 8.27 -10.29
CA ASP A 156 -10.11 9.48 -9.54
C ASP A 156 -9.89 10.75 -10.36
N ILE A 157 -8.88 10.78 -11.23
CA ILE A 157 -8.68 11.90 -12.17
C ILE A 157 -9.84 12.02 -13.16
N ILE A 158 -10.38 10.89 -13.65
CA ILE A 158 -11.57 10.91 -14.51
C ILE A 158 -12.76 11.48 -13.74
N ILE A 159 -12.98 11.03 -12.51
CA ILE A 159 -14.09 11.50 -11.66
C ILE A 159 -13.96 12.99 -11.34
N LEU A 160 -12.75 13.47 -11.03
CA LEU A 160 -12.49 14.89 -10.79
C LEU A 160 -12.63 15.73 -12.07
N GLY A 161 -12.20 15.21 -13.22
CA GLY A 161 -12.38 15.86 -14.52
C GLY A 161 -13.85 16.05 -14.89
N VAL A 162 -14.69 15.06 -14.55
CA VAL A 162 -16.14 15.16 -14.72
C VAL A 162 -16.76 16.16 -13.73
N GLN A 163 -16.28 16.21 -12.48
CA GLN A 163 -16.74 17.19 -11.47
C GLN A 163 -16.30 18.63 -11.78
N ALA A 164 -15.24 18.82 -12.56
CA ALA A 164 -14.74 20.15 -12.94
C ALA A 164 -15.74 21.03 -13.68
N VAL A 165 -16.80 20.44 -14.25
CA VAL A 165 -17.90 21.16 -14.89
C VAL A 165 -18.82 21.86 -13.88
N PHE A 166 -18.91 21.34 -12.65
CA PHE A 166 -19.89 21.76 -11.64
C PHE A 166 -19.25 22.29 -10.36
N THR A 167 -17.94 22.13 -10.18
CA THR A 167 -17.22 22.52 -8.96
C THR A 167 -16.18 23.61 -9.24
N ASP A 168 -15.86 24.40 -8.23
CA ASP A 168 -14.80 25.41 -8.31
C ASP A 168 -13.47 24.79 -8.80
N GLN A 169 -12.83 25.46 -9.75
CA GLN A 169 -11.62 24.97 -10.39
C GLN A 169 -10.47 24.78 -9.38
N SER A 170 -10.39 25.62 -8.35
CA SER A 170 -9.37 25.54 -7.31
C SER A 170 -9.53 24.27 -6.49
N LEU A 171 -10.76 23.93 -6.08
CA LEU A 171 -11.06 22.70 -5.34
C LEU A 171 -10.75 21.46 -6.16
N VAL A 172 -10.99 21.48 -7.46
CA VAL A 172 -10.64 20.38 -8.36
C VAL A 172 -9.13 20.19 -8.44
N LEU A 173 -8.36 21.28 -8.58
CA LEU A 173 -6.90 21.21 -8.61
C LEU A 173 -6.34 20.70 -7.28
N TYR A 174 -6.87 21.15 -6.14
CA TYR A 174 -6.50 20.61 -4.83
C TYR A 174 -6.89 19.14 -4.69
N GLY A 175 -8.05 18.72 -5.20
CA GLY A 175 -8.46 17.31 -5.26
C GLY A 175 -7.48 16.46 -6.07
N ILE A 176 -6.95 16.98 -7.18
CA ILE A 176 -5.90 16.30 -7.96
C ILE A 176 -4.61 16.16 -7.13
N ILE A 177 -4.20 17.21 -6.42
CA ILE A 177 -3.01 17.16 -5.55
C ILE A 177 -3.22 16.14 -4.42
N LEU A 178 -4.39 16.15 -3.78
CA LEU A 178 -4.78 15.16 -2.76
C LEU A 178 -4.64 13.74 -3.30
N VAL A 179 -5.14 13.52 -4.52
CA VAL A 179 -5.08 12.24 -5.24
C VAL A 179 -3.65 11.79 -5.51
N VAL A 180 -2.77 12.70 -5.94
CA VAL A 180 -1.34 12.42 -6.14
C VAL A 180 -0.67 12.04 -4.81
N ILE A 181 -0.89 12.81 -3.75
CA ILE A 181 -0.26 12.59 -2.44
C ILE A 181 -0.72 11.26 -1.83
N TYR A 182 -2.02 10.97 -1.84
CA TYR A 182 -2.50 9.71 -1.30
C TYR A 182 -2.00 8.54 -2.15
N THR A 183 -1.91 8.67 -3.48
CA THR A 183 -1.43 7.59 -4.38
C THR A 183 0.03 7.25 -4.08
N MET A 184 0.89 8.26 -3.92
CA MET A 184 2.30 8.07 -3.55
C MET A 184 2.43 7.41 -2.17
N THR A 185 1.57 7.79 -1.23
CA THR A 185 1.57 7.23 0.13
C THR A 185 1.04 5.80 0.14
N LEU A 186 0.01 5.51 -0.66
CA LEU A 186 -0.56 4.19 -0.89
C LEU A 186 0.52 3.25 -1.44
N ASP A 187 1.26 3.65 -2.47
CA ASP A 187 2.35 2.84 -3.04
C ASP A 187 3.40 2.47 -2.00
N LYS A 188 3.91 3.46 -1.24
CA LYS A 188 4.88 3.21 -0.15
C LYS A 188 4.30 2.27 0.91
N THR A 189 3.03 2.43 1.20
CA THR A 189 2.33 1.63 2.20
C THR A 189 2.13 0.20 1.70
N LEU A 190 1.76 -0.05 0.45
CA LEU A 190 1.54 -1.42 -0.07
C LEU A 190 2.81 -2.29 -0.01
N ILE A 191 3.99 -1.68 -0.15
CA ILE A 191 5.29 -2.37 -0.09
C ILE A 191 5.92 -2.40 1.30
N LEU A 192 5.37 -1.66 2.28
CA LEU A 192 5.94 -1.55 3.62
C LEU A 192 6.03 -2.93 4.30
N GLY A 193 7.22 -3.28 4.78
CA GLY A 193 7.50 -4.58 5.41
C GLY A 193 7.60 -5.77 4.44
N LYS A 194 7.38 -5.56 3.14
CA LYS A 194 7.60 -6.56 2.08
C LYS A 194 8.88 -6.32 1.27
N ALA A 195 9.61 -5.23 1.56
CA ALA A 195 10.87 -4.91 0.90
C ALA A 195 11.86 -6.08 1.06
N LYS A 196 12.20 -6.68 -0.08
CA LYS A 196 13.29 -7.65 -0.18
C LYS A 196 14.54 -6.90 -0.59
N THR A 197 15.64 -7.26 0.02
CA THR A 197 16.94 -6.69 -0.23
C THR A 197 17.82 -7.78 -0.79
N GLN A 198 18.41 -7.50 -1.95
CA GLN A 198 19.49 -8.31 -2.49
C GLN A 198 20.78 -7.88 -1.82
N VAL A 199 21.51 -8.86 -1.30
CA VAL A 199 22.84 -8.70 -0.74
C VAL A 199 23.79 -9.48 -1.63
N LYS A 200 24.79 -8.80 -2.18
CA LYS A 200 25.93 -9.45 -2.85
C LYS A 200 27.16 -9.24 -2.00
N VAL A 201 27.82 -10.32 -1.62
CA VAL A 201 29.04 -10.27 -0.82
C VAL A 201 30.21 -10.72 -1.68
N VAL A 202 31.24 -9.88 -1.76
CA VAL A 202 32.51 -10.17 -2.42
C VAL A 202 33.57 -10.28 -1.33
N SER A 203 34.16 -11.46 -1.18
CA SER A 203 35.14 -11.75 -0.14
C SER A 203 36.01 -12.94 -0.54
N LYS A 204 37.23 -13.01 0.02
CA LYS A 204 38.10 -14.20 -0.09
C LYS A 204 37.58 -15.37 0.76
N LYS A 205 36.72 -15.12 1.74
CA LYS A 205 36.10 -16.12 2.63
C LYS A 205 34.67 -16.45 2.20
N SER A 206 34.41 -16.51 0.89
CA SER A 206 33.09 -16.77 0.30
C SER A 206 32.41 -18.02 0.86
N ASP A 207 33.17 -19.11 1.06
CA ASP A 207 32.66 -20.39 1.58
C ASP A 207 32.19 -20.32 3.05
N GLU A 208 32.88 -19.57 3.90
CA GLU A 208 32.48 -19.36 5.30
C GLU A 208 31.23 -18.47 5.35
N ILE A 209 31.23 -17.38 4.58
CA ILE A 209 30.09 -16.47 4.47
C ILE A 209 28.85 -17.19 3.93
N ARG A 210 29.00 -18.03 2.89
CA ARG A 210 27.91 -18.85 2.33
C ARG A 210 27.28 -19.71 3.41
N ARG A 211 28.09 -20.41 4.21
CA ARG A 211 27.60 -21.28 5.30
C ARG A 211 26.89 -20.49 6.38
N ALA A 212 27.46 -19.36 6.82
CA ALA A 212 26.86 -18.50 7.82
C ALA A 212 25.50 -17.94 7.37
N ILE A 213 25.38 -17.50 6.11
CA ILE A 213 24.08 -17.01 5.59
C ILE A 213 23.05 -18.15 5.51
N LEU A 214 23.46 -19.35 5.08
CA LEU A 214 22.57 -20.51 5.01
C LEU A 214 22.07 -20.96 6.38
N GLN A 215 22.93 -20.98 7.40
CA GLN A 215 22.63 -21.57 8.70
C GLN A 215 22.11 -20.54 9.71
N ASP A 216 22.77 -19.38 9.82
CA ASP A 216 22.46 -18.41 10.87
C ASP A 216 21.38 -17.42 10.42
N VAL A 217 21.37 -17.05 9.13
CA VAL A 217 20.34 -16.16 8.56
C VAL A 217 19.13 -16.96 8.02
N ASP A 218 19.29 -18.27 7.81
CA ASP A 218 18.29 -19.17 7.20
C ASP A 218 17.81 -18.65 5.82
N ARG A 219 18.77 -18.23 4.98
CA ARG A 219 18.50 -17.71 3.63
C ARG A 219 19.31 -18.43 2.56
N GLY A 220 18.67 -18.68 1.43
CA GLY A 220 19.32 -19.29 0.27
C GLY A 220 20.43 -18.39 -0.26
N VAL A 221 21.51 -19.01 -0.73
CA VAL A 221 22.65 -18.33 -1.33
C VAL A 221 22.89 -18.90 -2.72
N THR A 222 23.06 -18.03 -3.70
CA THR A 222 23.54 -18.37 -5.03
C THR A 222 24.97 -17.87 -5.17
N VAL A 223 25.88 -18.74 -5.59
CA VAL A 223 27.27 -18.35 -5.87
C VAL A 223 27.36 -17.90 -7.33
N MET A 224 27.84 -16.68 -7.56
CA MET A 224 28.16 -16.19 -8.89
C MET A 224 29.68 -16.13 -9.04
N TYR A 225 30.19 -16.55 -10.20
CA TYR A 225 31.61 -16.41 -10.55
C TYR A 225 31.82 -15.10 -11.30
N GLY A 226 32.82 -14.34 -10.88
CA GLY A 226 33.20 -13.08 -11.50
C GLY A 226 34.72 -12.91 -11.52
N ARG A 227 35.16 -11.79 -12.07
CA ARG A 227 36.58 -11.44 -12.16
C ARG A 227 36.77 -10.01 -11.69
N THR A 228 37.76 -9.79 -10.82
CA THR A 228 38.09 -8.45 -10.31
C THR A 228 38.61 -7.57 -11.44
N GLY A 229 38.08 -6.34 -11.55
CA GLY A 229 38.40 -5.45 -12.67
C GLY A 229 39.86 -4.96 -12.68
N TYR A 230 40.46 -4.77 -11.50
CA TYR A 230 41.84 -4.29 -11.40
C TYR A 230 42.88 -5.42 -11.46
N LEU A 231 42.70 -6.45 -10.61
CA LEU A 231 43.69 -7.53 -10.47
C LEU A 231 43.48 -8.68 -11.46
N GLY A 232 42.34 -8.72 -12.17
CA GLY A 232 42.02 -9.80 -13.10
C GLY A 232 41.97 -11.17 -12.42
N LYS A 233 41.65 -11.22 -11.12
CA LYS A 233 41.52 -12.47 -10.35
C LYS A 233 40.09 -12.96 -10.34
N ASP A 234 39.91 -14.26 -10.53
CA ASP A 234 38.63 -14.92 -10.35
C ASP A 234 38.18 -14.80 -8.91
N THR A 235 36.90 -14.51 -8.72
CA THR A 235 36.30 -14.20 -7.42
C THR A 235 34.89 -14.77 -7.39
N GLU A 236 34.54 -15.35 -6.25
CA GLU A 236 33.18 -15.76 -5.97
C GLU A 236 32.39 -14.62 -5.32
N ILE A 237 31.13 -14.49 -5.72
CA ILE A 237 30.20 -13.49 -5.21
C ILE A 237 29.00 -14.23 -4.63
N CYS A 238 28.80 -14.13 -3.32
CA CYS A 238 27.64 -14.72 -2.65
C CYS A 238 26.44 -13.78 -2.81
N LEU A 239 25.42 -14.21 -3.56
CA LEU A 239 24.15 -13.52 -3.71
C LEU A 239 23.11 -14.14 -2.79
N SER A 240 22.46 -13.33 -1.97
CA SER A 240 21.29 -13.75 -1.20
C SER A 240 20.18 -12.69 -1.26
N ILE A 241 18.94 -13.14 -1.12
CA ILE A 241 17.78 -12.26 -0.98
C ILE A 241 17.29 -12.39 0.45
N VAL A 242 17.40 -11.28 1.19
CA VAL A 242 17.04 -11.19 2.61
C VAL A 242 15.92 -10.17 2.79
N SER A 243 15.17 -10.26 3.89
CA SER A 243 14.26 -9.19 4.30
C SER A 243 15.04 -8.01 4.88
N THR A 244 14.43 -6.82 4.92
CA THR A 244 15.05 -5.64 5.55
C THR A 244 15.46 -5.88 7.02
N ARG A 245 14.73 -6.75 7.74
CA ARG A 245 15.05 -7.11 9.14
C ARG A 245 16.27 -8.01 9.25
N GLU A 246 16.48 -8.88 8.27
CA GLU A 246 17.61 -9.82 8.23
C GLU A 246 18.88 -9.17 7.68
N LEU A 247 18.76 -8.07 6.93
CA LEU A 247 19.90 -7.34 6.36
C LEU A 247 20.96 -7.00 7.41
N ALA A 248 20.55 -6.37 8.52
CA ALA A 248 21.47 -6.00 9.60
C ALA A 248 22.17 -7.22 10.22
N LYS A 249 21.46 -8.36 10.33
CA LYS A 249 22.04 -9.61 10.82
C LYS A 249 23.07 -10.17 9.83
N ALA A 250 22.75 -10.16 8.54
CA ALA A 250 23.62 -10.63 7.48
C ALA A 250 24.90 -9.78 7.37
N GLU A 251 24.79 -8.45 7.36
CA GLU A 251 25.94 -7.54 7.33
C GLU A 251 26.87 -7.75 8.53
N LYS A 252 26.30 -7.87 9.73
CA LYS A 252 27.06 -8.13 10.94
C LYS A 252 27.80 -9.47 10.87
N LEU A 253 27.15 -10.54 10.43
CA LEU A 253 27.77 -11.86 10.26
C LEU A 253 28.91 -11.83 9.25
N VAL A 254 28.70 -11.18 8.10
CA VAL A 254 29.72 -11.06 7.06
C VAL A 254 30.96 -10.34 7.58
N HIS A 255 30.78 -9.18 8.23
CA HIS A 255 31.92 -8.40 8.75
C HIS A 255 32.60 -9.05 9.97
N GLN A 256 31.91 -9.92 10.71
CA GLN A 256 32.54 -10.74 11.74
C GLN A 256 33.48 -11.80 11.15
N ILE A 257 33.13 -12.37 10.00
CA ILE A 257 33.94 -13.38 9.31
C ILE A 257 35.08 -12.73 8.54
N ASP A 258 34.78 -11.68 7.79
CA ASP A 258 35.73 -10.93 6.98
C ASP A 258 35.46 -9.41 7.09
N PRO A 259 36.25 -8.70 7.92
CA PRO A 259 36.16 -7.25 8.03
C PRO A 259 36.42 -6.51 6.72
N GLU A 260 37.16 -7.10 5.77
CA GLU A 260 37.48 -6.50 4.46
C GLU A 260 36.44 -6.87 3.38
N ALA A 261 35.40 -7.62 3.73
CA ALA A 261 34.36 -8.01 2.77
C ALA A 261 33.62 -6.80 2.20
N PHE A 262 33.39 -6.82 0.90
CA PHE A 262 32.63 -5.81 0.20
C PHE A 262 31.18 -6.28 0.00
N ILE A 263 30.23 -5.52 0.54
CA ILE A 263 28.79 -5.83 0.50
C ILE A 263 28.07 -4.83 -0.39
N ILE A 264 27.36 -5.31 -1.41
CA ILE A 264 26.46 -4.51 -2.24
C ILE A 264 25.03 -4.81 -1.82
N VAL A 265 24.31 -3.75 -1.46
CA VAL A 265 22.91 -3.82 -1.04
C VAL A 265 22.04 -3.18 -2.12
N SER A 266 21.08 -3.94 -2.65
CA SER A 266 20.16 -3.46 -3.68
C SER A 266 18.72 -3.74 -3.27
N ARG A 267 17.82 -2.75 -3.42
CA ARG A 267 16.38 -2.97 -3.22
C ARG A 267 15.83 -3.81 -4.37
N VAL A 268 15.07 -4.84 -4.04
CA VAL A 268 14.44 -5.73 -5.00
C VAL A 268 12.96 -5.44 -5.02
N SER A 269 12.45 -5.01 -6.17
CA SER A 269 11.02 -4.70 -6.35
C SER A 269 10.15 -5.95 -6.24
N GLU A 270 10.59 -7.08 -6.82
CA GLU A 270 9.87 -8.35 -6.75
C GLU A 270 10.83 -9.55 -6.87
N VAL A 271 10.55 -10.63 -6.15
CA VAL A 271 11.22 -11.93 -6.29
C VAL A 271 10.17 -13.02 -6.18
N LYS A 272 10.11 -13.91 -7.19
CA LYS A 272 9.19 -15.04 -7.29
C LYS A 272 9.95 -16.37 -7.23
N GLY A 273 9.35 -17.38 -6.60
CA GLY A 273 9.87 -18.76 -6.60
C GLY A 273 10.03 -19.41 -5.23
N ARG A 274 10.72 -20.54 -5.18
CA ARG A 274 10.93 -21.38 -3.99
C ARG A 274 11.62 -20.61 -2.85
N GLY A 275 11.07 -20.69 -1.64
CA GLY A 275 11.57 -19.97 -0.46
C GLY A 275 11.14 -18.50 -0.39
N PHE A 276 10.33 -18.03 -1.34
CA PHE A 276 9.86 -16.66 -1.44
C PHE A 276 8.34 -16.56 -1.65
N THR A 277 7.83 -17.18 -2.72
CA THR A 277 6.39 -17.26 -3.04
C THR A 277 5.84 -18.65 -2.71
N GLU A 278 6.69 -19.67 -2.73
CA GLU A 278 6.37 -21.07 -2.39
C GLU A 278 7.13 -21.50 -1.12
N GLN A 279 6.53 -22.39 -0.31
CA GLN A 279 7.16 -22.91 0.92
C GLN A 279 8.48 -23.62 0.62
N LYS A 280 9.48 -23.46 1.50
CA LYS A 280 10.76 -24.17 1.42
C LYS A 280 10.50 -25.69 1.47
N LYS A 281 10.85 -26.42 0.41
CA LYS A 281 11.05 -27.86 0.42
C LYS A 281 12.54 -28.11 0.27
N TYR A 282 13.16 -28.71 1.28
CA TYR A 282 14.51 -29.24 1.17
C TYR A 282 14.39 -30.54 0.36
N LEU A 283 15.09 -30.59 -0.78
CA LEU A 283 15.26 -31.80 -1.59
C LEU A 283 16.47 -32.57 -1.08
#